data_AF-A0A2T6DW18-F1
#
_entry.id   AF-A0A2T6DW18-F1
#
_cell.length_a   1.000
_cell.length_b   1.000
_cell.length_c   1.000
_cell.angle_alpha   90.00
_cell.angle_beta   90.00
_cell.angle_gamma   90.00
#
_symmetry.space_group_name_H-M   'P 1'
#
loop_
_entity.id
_entity.type
_entity.pdbx_description
1 polymer ?
#
loop_
_entity_poly.entity_id
_entity_poly.type
_entity_poly.pdbx_seq_one_letter_code
_entity_poly.pdbx_strand_id
1 'polypeptide(L)'
;MKTPDPREHNTRIEQAGASDESIQDVHAILAREKPEPHEGYSPMPLFVLGFVSAIIFIGAIYIVRHRAGFDPLAYDERYDPSMAATNAAPVKVDPIAEGKKLFMTCAACHQPTGQGVPGVFPPLVKSEWVNGSEDRVIRILLNGLSGPVKVEGNTYNNAMPAFGPGGYGWSDEKISYILTYVRQEWGNTGAPITPEKVAEIRKAVGQRKPWAAEELEAIK
;
A
#
# COMPACT_ATOMS: atom_id res chain seq x y z
N MET A 1 74.62 -68.08 -44.75
CA MET A 1 73.59 -67.55 -43.84
C MET A 1 72.44 -68.55 -43.83
N LYS A 2 72.24 -69.31 -42.75
CA LYS A 2 71.23 -70.39 -42.68
C LYS A 2 69.97 -69.81 -42.02
N THR A 3 68.83 -69.90 -42.69
CA THR A 3 67.53 -69.39 -42.20
C THR A 3 67.03 -70.24 -41.02
N PRO A 4 66.39 -69.66 -39.99
CA PRO A 4 65.89 -70.41 -38.84
C PRO A 4 64.67 -71.26 -39.23
N ASP A 5 64.51 -72.43 -38.61
CA ASP A 5 63.37 -73.35 -38.80
C ASP A 5 62.10 -72.75 -38.17
N PRO A 6 60.96 -72.67 -38.89
CA PRO A 6 59.70 -72.13 -38.34
C PRO A 6 59.07 -72.96 -37.21
N ARG A 7 59.64 -74.13 -36.87
CA ARG A 7 59.06 -75.08 -35.90
C ARG A 7 59.83 -75.21 -34.59
N GLU A 8 60.72 -74.29 -34.26
CA GLU A 8 61.27 -74.20 -32.91
C GLU A 8 60.23 -73.63 -31.95
N HIS A 9 59.43 -74.54 -31.38
CA HIS A 9 58.47 -74.23 -30.33
C HIS A 9 59.24 -73.89 -29.06
N ASN A 10 59.54 -72.60 -28.85
CA ASN A 10 60.22 -72.12 -27.67
C ASN A 10 59.25 -72.12 -26.47
N THR A 11 59.18 -73.23 -25.75
CA THR A 11 58.32 -73.44 -24.56
C THR A 11 58.67 -72.55 -23.37
N ARG A 12 59.73 -71.74 -23.47
CA ARG A 12 60.23 -70.91 -22.36
C ARG A 12 59.46 -69.60 -22.15
N ILE A 13 58.72 -69.12 -23.16
CA ILE A 13 58.00 -67.84 -23.08
C ILE A 13 56.58 -68.02 -22.50
N GLU A 14 55.97 -69.20 -22.61
CA GLU A 14 54.63 -69.44 -22.03
C GLU A 14 54.63 -69.73 -20.53
N GLN A 15 55.81 -69.79 -19.89
CA GLN A 15 55.95 -69.99 -18.45
C GLN A 15 56.01 -68.68 -17.66
N ALA A 16 55.33 -67.63 -18.13
CA ALA A 16 55.10 -66.42 -17.35
C ALA A 16 53.92 -66.61 -16.38
N GLY A 17 54.08 -67.52 -15.42
CA GLY A 17 53.45 -67.55 -14.09
C GLY A 17 51.92 -67.46 -13.94
N ALA A 18 51.16 -67.32 -15.03
CA ALA A 18 49.72 -67.19 -14.99
C ALA A 18 49.10 -68.46 -15.57
N SER A 19 48.74 -69.39 -14.70
CA SER A 19 47.84 -70.49 -15.07
C SER A 19 46.44 -69.94 -15.38
N ASP A 20 45.67 -70.65 -16.19
CA ASP A 20 44.26 -70.32 -16.46
C ASP A 20 43.48 -70.13 -15.16
N GLU A 21 43.80 -70.93 -14.13
CA GLU A 21 43.25 -70.82 -12.79
C GLU A 21 43.60 -69.48 -12.11
N SER A 22 44.85 -69.01 -12.21
CA SER A 22 45.25 -67.71 -11.64
C SER A 22 44.62 -66.51 -12.37
N ILE A 23 44.39 -66.63 -13.67
CA ILE A 23 43.70 -65.60 -14.48
C ILE A 23 42.22 -65.57 -14.05
N GLN A 24 41.60 -66.75 -13.88
CA GLN A 24 40.24 -66.87 -13.38
C GLN A 24 40.07 -66.31 -11.97
N ASP A 25 41.04 -66.54 -11.09
CA ASP A 25 41.04 -65.99 -9.72
C ASP A 25 41.16 -64.46 -9.72
N VAL A 26 42.04 -63.87 -10.54
CA VAL A 26 42.12 -62.40 -10.66
C VAL A 26 40.84 -61.82 -11.26
N HIS A 27 40.23 -62.48 -12.25
CA HIS A 27 38.92 -62.08 -12.75
C HIS A 27 37.82 -62.22 -11.71
N ALA A 28 37.86 -63.25 -10.85
CA ALA A 28 36.91 -63.42 -9.76
C ALA A 28 37.07 -62.35 -8.67
N ILE A 29 38.31 -61.92 -8.40
CA ILE A 29 38.62 -60.81 -7.48
C ILE A 29 38.12 -59.48 -8.06
N LEU A 30 38.42 -59.18 -9.33
CA LEU A 30 37.96 -57.96 -10.00
C LEU A 30 36.44 -57.92 -10.18
N ALA A 31 35.80 -59.07 -10.44
CA ALA A 31 34.34 -59.16 -10.55
C ALA A 31 33.63 -58.99 -9.19
N ARG A 32 34.34 -59.18 -8.08
CA ARG A 32 33.83 -58.93 -6.73
C ARG A 32 33.81 -57.44 -6.41
N GLU A 33 34.75 -56.67 -6.92
CA GLU A 33 34.80 -55.21 -6.77
C GLU A 33 33.90 -54.56 -7.82
N LYS A 34 32.67 -54.24 -7.41
CA LYS A 34 31.76 -53.45 -8.25
C LYS A 34 32.38 -52.08 -8.51
N PRO A 35 32.26 -51.52 -9.72
CA PRO A 35 32.76 -50.17 -10.02
C PRO A 35 32.16 -49.16 -9.06
N GLU A 36 32.95 -48.15 -8.68
CA GLU A 36 32.49 -47.11 -7.75
C GLU A 36 31.19 -46.45 -8.28
N PRO A 37 30.21 -46.20 -7.40
CA PRO A 37 28.97 -45.56 -7.82
C PRO A 37 29.28 -44.15 -8.34
N HIS A 38 29.20 -43.97 -9.65
CA HIS A 38 29.27 -42.66 -10.27
C HIS A 38 28.00 -41.87 -9.96
N GLU A 39 28.13 -40.60 -9.56
CA GLU A 39 27.00 -39.68 -9.49
C GLU A 39 26.57 -39.31 -10.92
N GLY A 40 25.72 -40.16 -11.51
CA GLY A 40 25.14 -39.91 -12.83
C GLY A 40 24.11 -38.79 -12.77
N TYR A 41 23.96 -38.06 -13.87
CA TYR A 41 22.90 -37.07 -14.03
C TYR A 41 21.53 -37.77 -14.01
N SER A 42 20.80 -37.67 -12.89
CA SER A 42 19.41 -38.10 -12.84
C SER A 42 18.53 -36.94 -13.34
N PRO A 43 17.70 -37.13 -14.39
CA PRO A 43 16.78 -36.08 -14.80
C PRO A 43 15.86 -35.78 -13.62
N MET A 44 15.74 -34.50 -13.26
CA MET A 44 14.91 -34.09 -12.13
C MET A 44 13.51 -34.68 -12.28
N PRO A 45 12.94 -35.27 -11.21
CA PRO A 45 11.65 -35.89 -11.31
C PRO A 45 10.60 -34.85 -11.73
N LEU A 46 9.80 -35.17 -12.75
CA LEU A 46 8.81 -34.25 -13.31
C LEU A 46 7.80 -33.75 -12.25
N PHE A 47 7.54 -34.54 -11.21
CA PHE A 47 6.68 -34.12 -10.10
C PHE A 47 7.30 -32.98 -9.27
N VAL A 48 8.61 -32.98 -9.07
CA VAL A 48 9.33 -31.89 -8.37
C VAL A 48 9.26 -30.63 -9.20
N LEU A 49 9.48 -30.74 -10.51
CA LEU A 49 9.37 -29.60 -11.42
C LEU A 49 7.95 -29.02 -11.45
N GLY A 50 6.93 -29.88 -11.47
CA GLY A 50 5.52 -29.48 -11.41
C GLY A 50 5.17 -28.78 -10.10
N PHE A 51 5.65 -29.29 -8.96
CA PHE A 51 5.45 -28.68 -7.66
C PHE A 51 6.12 -27.31 -7.52
N VAL A 52 7.38 -27.19 -7.94
CA VAL A 52 8.11 -25.91 -7.96
C VAL A 52 7.42 -24.91 -8.88
N SER A 53 6.96 -25.34 -10.06
CA SER A 53 6.21 -24.50 -10.99
C SER A 53 4.88 -24.03 -10.38
N ALA A 54 4.16 -24.90 -9.67
CA ALA A 54 2.93 -24.54 -8.99
C ALA A 54 3.16 -23.53 -7.86
N ILE A 55 4.24 -23.66 -7.08
CA ILE A 55 4.61 -22.68 -6.04
C ILE A 55 4.91 -21.32 -6.68
N ILE A 56 5.71 -21.29 -7.75
CA ILE A 56 6.04 -20.05 -8.46
C ILE A 56 4.77 -19.43 -9.05
N PHE A 57 3.88 -20.23 -9.63
CA PHE A 57 2.64 -19.76 -10.23
C PHE A 57 1.66 -19.21 -9.18
N ILE A 58 1.46 -19.92 -8.07
CA ILE A 58 0.62 -19.48 -6.95
C ILE A 58 1.24 -18.24 -6.30
N GLY A 59 2.55 -18.23 -6.07
CA GLY A 59 3.28 -17.08 -5.53
C GLY A 59 3.19 -15.85 -6.44
N ALA A 60 3.34 -16.04 -7.76
CA ALA A 60 3.17 -14.98 -8.73
C ALA A 60 1.72 -14.46 -8.74
N ILE A 61 0.72 -15.34 -8.73
CA ILE A 61 -0.70 -14.95 -8.62
C ILE A 61 -0.98 -14.25 -7.29
N TYR A 62 -0.40 -14.71 -6.20
CA TYR A 62 -0.58 -14.16 -4.87
C TYR A 62 0.01 -12.75 -4.80
N ILE A 63 1.26 -12.58 -5.21
CA ILE A 63 1.89 -11.27 -5.38
C ILE A 63 1.01 -10.43 -6.32
N VAL A 64 0.55 -10.98 -7.44
CA VAL A 64 -0.28 -10.25 -8.41
C VAL A 64 -1.56 -9.70 -7.81
N ARG A 65 -2.22 -10.49 -6.99
CA ARG A 65 -3.49 -10.18 -6.33
C ARG A 65 -3.32 -9.32 -5.07
N HIS A 66 -2.17 -9.38 -4.40
CA HIS A 66 -1.94 -8.73 -3.10
C HIS A 66 -0.86 -7.65 -3.12
N ARG A 67 -0.28 -7.31 -4.28
CA ARG A 67 0.73 -6.25 -4.45
C ARG A 67 0.21 -4.81 -4.27
N ALA A 68 -0.92 -4.64 -3.59
CA ALA A 68 -1.51 -3.35 -3.19
C ALA A 68 -1.32 -2.24 -4.23
N GLY A 69 -1.54 -2.58 -5.51
CA GLY A 69 -1.56 -1.65 -6.65
C GLY A 69 -0.30 -0.83 -6.95
N PHE A 70 0.80 -0.92 -6.19
CA PHE A 70 1.74 0.22 -6.09
C PHE A 70 0.96 1.52 -5.83
N ASP A 71 -0.09 1.43 -5.01
CA ASP A 71 -1.07 2.48 -4.80
C ASP A 71 -0.54 3.46 -3.73
N PRO A 72 -0.41 4.76 -4.05
CA PRO A 72 0.10 5.78 -3.13
C PRO A 72 -0.71 5.92 -1.84
N LEU A 73 -1.90 5.32 -1.77
CA LEU A 73 -2.82 5.44 -0.64
C LEU A 73 -3.06 4.11 0.09
N ALA A 74 -2.32 3.04 -0.25
CA ALA A 74 -2.20 1.88 0.62
C ALA A 74 -1.41 2.29 1.87
N TYR A 75 -2.03 2.19 3.05
CA TYR A 75 -1.35 2.47 4.32
C TYR A 75 -0.23 1.44 4.54
N ASP A 76 1.02 1.87 4.34
CA ASP A 76 2.22 1.11 4.64
C ASP A 76 2.87 1.66 5.92
N GLU A 77 2.99 0.80 6.92
CA GLU A 77 3.62 1.11 8.20
C GLU A 77 5.13 1.40 8.07
N ARG A 78 5.72 1.13 6.89
CA ARG A 78 7.12 1.40 6.54
C ARG A 78 7.31 2.55 5.55
N TYR A 79 6.26 3.30 5.22
CA TYR A 79 6.33 4.42 4.27
C TYR A 79 7.28 5.52 4.78
N ASP A 80 8.40 5.73 4.07
CA ASP A 80 9.34 6.84 4.28
C ASP A 80 9.10 7.95 3.22
N PRO A 81 8.60 9.12 3.63
CA PRO A 81 8.32 10.23 2.71
C PRO A 81 9.56 10.82 2.02
N SER A 82 10.78 10.48 2.46
CA SER A 82 12.03 10.95 1.82
C SER A 82 12.31 10.29 0.46
N MET A 83 11.70 9.13 0.19
CA MET A 83 11.91 8.32 -1.02
C MET A 83 10.87 8.54 -2.12
N ALA A 84 9.70 9.10 -1.79
CA ALA A 84 8.57 9.27 -2.72
C ALA A 84 8.68 10.52 -3.63
N ALA A 85 9.63 11.41 -3.36
CA ALA A 85 9.66 12.75 -3.95
C ALA A 85 10.25 12.84 -5.38
N THR A 86 10.69 11.74 -6.00
CA THR A 86 11.52 11.87 -7.21
C THR A 86 10.83 11.67 -8.55
N ASN A 87 9.64 11.06 -8.68
CA ASN A 87 8.99 10.90 -10.02
C ASN A 87 7.48 10.59 -10.04
N ALA A 88 6.72 10.87 -8.97
CA ALA A 88 5.26 10.71 -9.04
C ALA A 88 4.64 11.94 -9.72
N ALA A 89 4.11 11.78 -10.94
CA ALA A 89 3.17 12.76 -11.51
C ALA A 89 2.03 12.98 -10.50
N PRO A 90 1.49 14.21 -10.34
CA PRO A 90 0.45 14.47 -9.37
C PRO A 90 -0.73 13.57 -9.69
N VAL A 91 -0.97 12.59 -8.82
CA VAL A 91 -2.16 11.75 -8.89
C VAL A 91 -3.33 12.71 -8.85
N LYS A 92 -4.20 12.67 -9.87
CA LYS A 92 -5.44 13.45 -9.86
C LYS A 92 -6.33 12.85 -8.78
N VAL A 93 -6.18 13.34 -7.56
CA VAL A 93 -7.04 13.00 -6.43
C VAL A 93 -8.39 13.65 -6.70
N ASP A 94 -9.46 12.87 -6.67
CA ASP A 94 -10.82 13.40 -6.68
C ASP A 94 -11.13 14.00 -5.29
N PRO A 95 -11.27 15.34 -5.18
CA PRO A 95 -11.51 16.00 -3.89
C PRO A 95 -12.79 15.51 -3.21
N ILE A 96 -13.80 15.12 -3.98
CA ILE A 96 -15.10 14.68 -3.44
C ILE A 96 -14.96 13.29 -2.82
N ALA A 97 -14.30 12.37 -3.52
CA ALA A 97 -14.08 11.01 -3.02
C ALA A 97 -13.25 10.98 -1.73
N GLU A 98 -12.19 11.79 -1.66
CA GLU A 98 -11.39 11.91 -0.43
C GLU A 98 -12.13 12.68 0.67
N GLY A 99 -12.85 13.75 0.32
CA GLY A 99 -13.70 14.47 1.26
C GLY A 99 -14.76 13.57 1.91
N LYS A 100 -15.35 12.65 1.14
CA LYS A 100 -16.30 11.66 1.65
C LYS A 100 -15.70 10.73 2.71
N LYS A 101 -14.46 10.26 2.48
CA LYS A 101 -13.75 9.42 3.45
C LYS A 101 -13.45 10.19 4.74
N LEU A 102 -12.95 11.42 4.60
CA LEU A 102 -12.66 12.31 5.72
C LEU A 102 -13.93 12.68 6.51
N PHE A 103 -15.09 12.72 5.84
CA PHE A 103 -16.36 13.05 6.49
C PHE A 103 -16.77 12.05 7.57
N MET A 104 -16.22 10.82 7.59
CA MET A 104 -16.47 9.88 8.68
C MET A 104 -16.05 10.42 10.05
N THR A 105 -15.04 11.30 10.11
CA THR A 105 -14.67 11.99 11.35
C THR A 105 -15.72 13.04 11.73
N CYS A 106 -16.31 13.72 10.76
CA CYS A 106 -17.35 14.74 10.96
C CYS A 106 -18.72 14.11 11.30
N ALA A 107 -18.97 12.89 10.79
CA ALA A 107 -20.22 12.17 10.93
C ALA A 107 -20.53 11.77 12.38
N ALA A 108 -19.52 11.72 13.26
CA ALA A 108 -19.72 11.48 14.69
C ALA A 108 -20.67 12.50 15.33
N CYS A 109 -20.65 13.76 14.86
CA CYS A 109 -21.54 14.82 15.34
C CYS A 109 -22.58 15.23 14.29
N HIS A 110 -22.17 15.39 13.03
CA HIS A 110 -23.06 15.86 11.96
C HIS A 110 -23.89 14.74 11.31
N GLN A 111 -23.75 13.50 11.78
CA GLN A 111 -24.35 12.28 11.20
C GLN A 111 -23.84 11.97 9.78
N PRO A 112 -23.89 10.70 9.35
CA PRO A 112 -23.53 10.32 7.97
C PRO A 112 -24.36 11.03 6.90
N THR A 113 -25.58 11.44 7.24
CA THR A 113 -26.51 12.17 6.36
C THR A 113 -26.31 13.68 6.38
N GLY A 114 -25.41 14.21 7.21
CA GLY A 114 -25.21 15.65 7.39
C GLY A 114 -26.35 16.36 8.12
N GLN A 115 -27.38 15.66 8.60
CA GLN A 115 -28.55 16.27 9.24
C GLN A 115 -28.27 16.73 10.68
N GLY A 116 -27.12 16.34 11.26
CA GLY A 116 -26.83 16.59 12.66
C GLY A 116 -27.86 15.95 13.60
N VAL A 117 -28.01 16.53 14.78
CA VAL A 117 -28.97 16.11 15.80
C VAL A 117 -29.70 17.38 16.28
N PRO A 118 -31.01 17.51 16.05
CA PRO A 118 -31.76 18.70 16.42
C PRO A 118 -31.51 19.13 17.88
N GLY A 119 -31.21 20.41 18.09
CA GLY A 119 -30.90 20.99 19.40
C GLY A 119 -29.50 20.66 19.96
N VAL A 120 -28.73 19.77 19.33
CA VAL A 120 -27.39 19.35 19.80
C VAL A 120 -26.32 19.66 18.76
N PHE A 121 -26.43 19.12 17.55
CA PHE A 121 -25.48 19.33 16.45
C PHE A 121 -26.19 19.91 15.22
N PRO A 122 -25.70 21.01 14.63
CA PRO A 122 -26.38 21.65 13.53
C PRO A 122 -26.33 20.80 12.25
N PRO A 123 -27.38 20.90 11.39
CA PRO A 123 -27.36 20.30 10.07
C PRO A 123 -26.37 21.03 9.16
N LEU A 124 -25.70 20.26 8.30
CA LEU A 124 -24.89 20.73 7.16
C LEU A 124 -25.69 20.71 5.86
N VAL A 125 -26.77 19.94 5.82
CA VAL A 125 -27.72 19.86 4.70
C VAL A 125 -28.39 21.22 4.52
N LYS A 126 -28.30 21.81 3.32
CA LYS A 126 -28.91 23.10 2.95
C LYS A 126 -28.59 24.27 3.89
N SER A 127 -27.57 24.12 4.73
CA SER A 127 -27.20 25.12 5.72
C SER A 127 -26.75 26.42 5.05
N GLU A 128 -27.28 27.54 5.52
CA GLU A 128 -26.88 28.89 5.13
C GLU A 128 -25.40 29.15 5.43
N TRP A 129 -24.84 28.48 6.44
CA TRP A 129 -23.43 28.55 6.78
C TRP A 129 -22.56 27.83 5.76
N VAL A 130 -23.00 26.65 5.31
CA VAL A 130 -22.28 25.86 4.31
C VAL A 130 -22.37 26.51 2.93
N ASN A 131 -23.53 27.05 2.56
CA ASN A 131 -23.76 27.66 1.25
C ASN A 131 -23.30 29.11 1.14
N GLY A 132 -23.03 29.76 2.27
CA GLY A 132 -22.51 31.12 2.32
C GLY A 132 -21.01 31.22 2.01
N SER A 133 -20.36 32.16 2.71
CA SER A 133 -18.95 32.51 2.53
C SER A 133 -18.00 31.33 2.76
N GLU A 134 -17.10 31.10 1.80
CA GLU A 134 -16.04 30.09 1.89
C GLU A 134 -15.08 30.40 3.03
N ASP A 135 -14.77 31.69 3.22
CA ASP A 135 -13.90 32.17 4.29
C ASP A 135 -14.42 31.74 5.66
N ARG A 136 -15.75 31.77 5.84
CA ARG A 136 -16.42 31.43 7.09
C ARG A 136 -16.25 29.96 7.44
N VAL A 137 -16.58 29.06 6.52
CA VAL A 137 -16.48 27.61 6.77
C VAL A 137 -15.04 27.14 6.93
N ILE A 138 -14.10 27.77 6.22
CA ILE A 138 -12.66 27.49 6.38
C ILE A 138 -12.19 27.89 7.79
N ARG A 139 -12.58 29.08 8.28
CA ARG A 139 -12.25 29.57 9.63
C ARG A 139 -12.83 28.66 10.72
N ILE A 140 -14.08 28.24 10.57
CA ILE A 140 -14.74 27.29 11.48
C ILE A 140 -13.94 26.00 11.55
N LEU A 141 -13.59 25.41 10.41
CA LEU A 141 -12.89 24.12 10.42
C LEU A 141 -11.44 24.25 10.94
N LEU A 142 -10.75 25.35 10.61
CA LEU A 142 -9.37 25.59 11.07
C LEU A 142 -9.26 25.77 12.59
N ASN A 143 -10.16 26.56 13.20
CA ASN A 143 -10.01 26.98 14.60
C ASN A 143 -11.14 26.52 15.53
N GLY A 144 -12.17 25.86 14.99
CA GLY A 144 -13.36 25.47 15.74
C GLY A 144 -14.36 26.60 15.89
N LEU A 145 -15.54 26.24 16.40
CA LEU A 145 -16.66 27.14 16.67
C LEU A 145 -17.17 26.87 18.09
N SER A 146 -17.45 27.90 18.87
CA SER A 146 -17.99 27.77 20.21
C SER A 146 -18.98 28.92 20.50
N GLY A 147 -19.97 28.64 21.34
CA GLY A 147 -21.01 29.61 21.67
C GLY A 147 -22.29 29.40 20.86
N PRO A 148 -23.29 30.27 21.06
CA PRO A 148 -24.59 30.13 20.42
C PRO A 148 -24.48 30.40 18.91
N VAL A 149 -24.93 29.46 18.10
CA VAL A 149 -25.06 29.59 16.64
C VAL A 149 -26.48 29.25 16.22
N LYS A 150 -27.02 29.99 15.24
CA LYS A 150 -28.32 29.72 14.65
C LYS A 150 -28.15 29.06 13.28
N VAL A 151 -28.80 27.92 13.09
CA VAL A 151 -28.83 27.20 11.80
C VAL A 151 -30.26 26.75 11.54
N GLU A 152 -30.82 27.13 10.39
CA GLU A 152 -32.23 26.87 10.03
C GLU A 152 -33.23 27.28 11.13
N GLY A 153 -32.96 28.39 11.82
CA GLY A 153 -33.82 28.93 12.89
C GLY A 153 -33.69 28.23 14.25
N ASN A 154 -32.91 27.16 14.37
CA ASN A 154 -32.62 26.50 15.64
C ASN A 154 -31.31 27.02 16.26
N THR A 155 -31.28 27.16 17.58
CA THR A 155 -30.07 27.58 18.32
C THR A 155 -29.30 26.37 18.82
N TYR A 156 -28.00 26.35 18.57
CA TYR A 156 -27.04 25.34 19.03
C TYR A 156 -25.96 26.02 19.86
N ASN A 157 -25.49 25.40 20.94
CA ASN A 157 -24.47 26.00 21.82
C ASN A 157 -23.37 24.99 22.22
N ASN A 158 -23.07 24.05 21.33
CA ASN A 158 -21.98 23.10 21.51
C ASN A 158 -20.69 23.64 20.86
N ALA A 159 -19.56 23.14 21.33
CA ALA A 159 -18.25 23.47 20.76
C ALA A 159 -17.87 22.46 19.68
N MET A 160 -17.56 22.96 18.49
CA MET A 160 -16.90 22.23 17.42
C MET A 160 -15.38 22.36 17.59
N PRO A 161 -14.62 21.25 17.67
CA PRO A 161 -13.17 21.30 17.82
C PRO A 161 -12.48 21.87 16.58
N ALA A 162 -11.26 22.38 16.77
CA ALA A 162 -10.40 22.82 15.68
C ALA A 162 -9.81 21.62 14.93
N PHE A 163 -9.78 21.68 13.60
CA PHE A 163 -9.10 20.68 12.76
C PHE A 163 -7.78 21.22 12.18
N GLY A 164 -7.53 22.51 12.28
CA GLY A 164 -6.26 23.13 11.94
C GLY A 164 -5.16 22.89 12.98
N PRO A 165 -4.11 23.73 13.01
CA PRO A 165 -2.91 23.51 13.84
C PRO A 165 -3.18 23.47 15.35
N GLY A 166 -4.24 24.12 15.81
CA GLY A 166 -4.63 24.15 17.23
C GLY A 166 -5.49 22.98 17.69
N GLY A 167 -5.70 21.97 16.83
CA GLY A 167 -6.46 20.77 17.17
C GLY A 167 -5.94 19.54 16.42
N TYR A 168 -6.71 18.99 15.47
CA TYR A 168 -6.32 17.75 14.77
C TYR A 168 -5.14 17.88 13.79
N GLY A 169 -4.64 19.10 13.52
CA GLY A 169 -3.44 19.31 12.71
C GLY A 169 -3.57 18.91 11.23
N TRP A 170 -4.77 19.02 10.65
CA TRP A 170 -5.00 18.65 9.26
C TRP A 170 -4.29 19.60 8.28
N SER A 171 -3.83 19.03 7.15
CA SER A 171 -3.25 19.78 6.04
C SER A 171 -4.31 20.60 5.31
N ASP A 172 -3.86 21.60 4.53
CA ASP A 172 -4.74 22.44 3.74
C ASP A 172 -5.53 21.63 2.70
N GLU A 173 -4.92 20.59 2.13
CA GLU A 173 -5.59 19.71 1.18
C GLU A 173 -6.76 18.96 1.84
N LYS A 174 -6.52 18.34 3.00
CA LYS A 174 -7.58 17.61 3.73
C LYS A 174 -8.76 18.51 4.06
N ILE A 175 -8.48 19.74 4.51
CA ILE A 175 -9.51 20.75 4.82
C ILE A 175 -10.25 21.18 3.54
N SER A 176 -9.54 21.38 2.43
CA SER A 176 -10.17 21.74 1.15
C SER A 176 -11.10 20.63 0.62
N TYR A 177 -10.70 19.37 0.74
CA TYR A 177 -11.45 18.21 0.24
C TYR A 177 -12.74 18.00 1.03
N ILE A 178 -12.67 18.02 2.37
CA ILE A 178 -13.85 17.86 3.21
C ILE A 178 -14.85 19.00 3.03
N LEU A 179 -14.39 20.25 2.96
CA LEU A 179 -15.28 21.39 2.77
C LEU A 179 -15.90 21.38 1.37
N THR A 180 -15.15 20.98 0.36
CA THR A 180 -15.68 20.79 -1.00
C THR A 180 -16.76 19.73 -1.04
N TYR A 181 -16.51 18.56 -0.42
CA TYR A 181 -17.52 17.50 -0.31
C TYR A 181 -18.79 18.01 0.39
N VAL A 182 -18.66 18.64 1.56
CA VAL A 182 -19.81 19.18 2.30
C VAL A 182 -20.59 20.24 1.50
N ARG A 183 -19.91 21.08 0.72
CA ARG A 183 -20.53 22.14 -0.09
C ARG A 183 -21.22 21.64 -1.36
N GLN A 184 -20.90 20.43 -1.82
CA GLN A 184 -21.46 19.83 -3.04
C GLN A 184 -22.46 18.70 -2.75
N GLU A 185 -22.48 18.19 -1.52
CA GLU A 185 -23.41 17.15 -1.10
C GLU A 185 -24.74 17.70 -0.59
N TRP A 186 -25.74 16.81 -0.53
CA TRP A 186 -27.07 17.08 0.04
C TRP A 186 -27.82 18.28 -0.57
N GLY A 187 -27.52 18.60 -1.83
CA GLY A 187 -28.12 19.73 -2.54
C GLY A 187 -27.61 21.10 -2.09
N ASN A 188 -26.45 21.13 -1.43
CA ASN A 188 -25.71 22.36 -1.20
C ASN A 188 -25.21 22.93 -2.55
N THR A 189 -25.07 24.26 -2.58
CA THR A 189 -24.74 25.03 -3.79
C THR A 189 -23.42 25.80 -3.63
N GLY A 190 -22.63 25.45 -2.62
CA GLY A 190 -21.35 26.10 -2.37
C GLY A 190 -20.32 25.73 -3.44
N ALA A 191 -19.53 26.72 -3.87
CA ALA A 191 -18.40 26.46 -4.77
C ALA A 191 -17.32 25.59 -4.08
N PRO A 192 -16.53 24.81 -4.86
CA PRO A 192 -15.44 24.01 -4.33
C PRO A 192 -14.36 24.90 -3.71
N ILE A 193 -13.76 24.43 -2.62
CA ILE A 193 -12.70 25.14 -1.91
C ILE A 193 -11.35 24.57 -2.33
N THR A 194 -10.41 25.45 -2.69
CA THR A 194 -9.06 25.03 -3.08
C THR A 194 -8.08 25.03 -1.90
N PRO A 195 -7.02 24.19 -1.93
CA PRO A 195 -6.00 24.18 -0.89
C PRO A 195 -5.32 25.55 -0.70
N GLU A 196 -5.13 26.32 -1.77
CA GLU A 196 -4.49 27.64 -1.72
C GLU A 196 -5.32 28.63 -0.91
N LYS A 197 -6.65 28.59 -1.06
CA LYS A 197 -7.55 29.44 -0.28
C LYS A 197 -7.53 29.08 1.20
N VAL A 198 -7.42 27.79 1.53
CA VAL A 198 -7.26 27.35 2.93
C VAL A 198 -5.93 27.84 3.49
N ALA A 199 -4.84 27.73 2.73
CA ALA A 199 -3.52 28.19 3.15
C ALA A 199 -3.48 29.72 3.37
N GLU A 200 -4.12 30.50 2.49
CA GLU A 200 -4.28 31.95 2.62
C GLU A 200 -4.95 32.31 3.96
N ILE A 201 -6.09 31.67 4.26
CA ILE A 201 -6.84 31.93 5.50
C ILE A 201 -6.08 31.43 6.72
N ARG A 202 -5.43 30.25 6.63
CA ARG A 202 -4.60 29.72 7.72
C ARG A 202 -3.51 30.72 8.09
N LYS A 203 -2.85 31.32 7.10
CA LYS A 203 -1.83 32.34 7.33
C LYS A 203 -2.42 33.64 7.89
N ALA A 204 -3.59 34.06 7.40
CA ALA A 204 -4.23 35.29 7.85
C ALA A 204 -4.75 35.22 9.29
N VAL A 205 -5.24 34.06 9.72
CA VAL A 205 -5.88 33.87 11.03
C VAL A 205 -4.91 33.35 12.08
N GLY A 206 -4.00 32.46 11.70
CA GLY A 206 -3.09 31.79 12.63
C GLY A 206 -3.80 30.89 13.65
N GLN A 207 -3.09 30.57 14.73
CA GLN A 207 -3.66 29.86 15.87
C GLN A 207 -4.41 30.84 16.77
N ARG A 208 -5.66 30.50 17.09
CA ARG A 208 -6.51 31.27 17.99
C ARG A 208 -7.49 30.36 18.71
N LYS A 209 -8.19 30.94 19.69
CA LYS A 209 -9.37 30.33 20.33
C LYS A 209 -10.50 30.11 19.30
N PRO A 210 -11.41 29.15 19.55
CA PRO A 210 -12.58 28.93 18.70
C PRO A 210 -13.36 30.22 18.43
N TRP A 211 -13.93 30.29 17.24
CA TRP A 211 -14.74 31.43 16.81
C TRP A 211 -16.07 31.46 17.54
N ALA A 212 -16.59 32.66 17.82
CA ALA A 212 -18.01 32.86 18.11
C ALA A 212 -18.78 33.09 16.80
N ALA A 213 -20.07 32.72 16.76
CA ALA A 213 -20.88 32.86 15.56
C ALA A 213 -20.98 34.32 15.10
N GLU A 214 -21.08 35.25 16.04
CA GLU A 214 -21.21 36.69 15.78
C GLU A 214 -19.96 37.27 15.11
N GLU A 215 -18.77 36.76 15.47
CA GLU A 215 -17.50 37.16 14.84
C GLU A 215 -17.46 36.75 13.36
N LEU A 216 -18.04 35.59 13.04
CA LEU A 216 -18.02 34.98 11.71
C LEU A 216 -19.12 35.53 10.80
N GLU A 217 -20.27 35.92 11.36
CA GLU A 217 -21.34 36.59 10.61
C GLU A 217 -20.92 37.99 10.12
N ALA A 218 -20.03 38.66 10.86
CA ALA A 218 -19.44 39.92 10.45
C ALA A 218 -18.50 39.79 9.24
N ILE A 219 -18.02 38.56 8.96
CA ILE A 219 -17.20 38.25 7.79
C ILE A 219 -18.13 37.89 6.63
N LYS A 220 -18.13 38.75 5.61
CA LYS A 220 -18.91 38.57 4.39
C LYS A 220 -18.31 37.51 3.49
#